data_AF-A0A316KY40-F1
#
_entry.id   AF-A0A316KY40-F1
#
_cell.length_a   1.000
_cell.length_b   1.000
_cell.length_c   1.000
_cell.angle_alpha   90.00
_cell.angle_beta   90.00
_cell.angle_gamma   90.00
#
_symmetry.space_group_name_H-M   'P 1'
#
loop_
_entity.id
_entity.type
_entity.pdbx_description
1 polymer ?
#
loop_
_entity_poly.entity_id
_entity_poly.type
_entity_poly.pdbx_seq_one_letter_code
_entity_poly.pdbx_strand_id
1 'polypeptide(L)'
;MNIGKIKLFKKGFQAYYLLVISIVSLTIIIQSMTQYSLKKQRSTALIVNLAGRQRMLSQRLLHELYSCRYHNCDYAEMKLTMTKLYQMNGFLQQGNVGLKLEPLDDEVILREFRRLEPHLEWLNSELKDFQNFKNLSFTDVRYRVDRFLFIMEGIVNQFQKKAEKDIHTMMIIELELAIFSIVIILFEIFFIVNPIINRIVDQKKKLSEIAWHQSHVFNSHMRNIADLQYVLKMEKNLERQKEIFGFIEEELNHLKKVSQNMVKSLEETIEDPKPHQLVIRKVEDFLEKYKLMGTEKALIDDDKAHSVK
;
A
#
# COMPACT_ATOMS: atom_id res chain seq x y z
N MET A 1 37.23 8.97 -1.79
CA MET A 1 36.71 7.59 -1.87
C MET A 1 36.02 7.45 -3.22
N ASN A 2 36.64 6.68 -4.11
CA ASN A 2 36.29 6.61 -5.53
C ASN A 2 34.98 5.80 -5.66
N ILE A 3 33.85 6.47 -5.90
CA ILE A 3 32.57 5.81 -6.13
C ILE A 3 32.66 5.17 -7.50
N GLY A 4 33.04 3.90 -7.50
CA GLY A 4 33.18 3.07 -8.68
C GLY A 4 31.92 3.16 -9.54
N LYS A 5 32.13 3.51 -10.81
CA LYS A 5 31.13 3.52 -11.87
C LYS A 5 30.30 2.23 -11.78
N ILE A 6 29.05 2.35 -11.37
CA ILE A 6 28.05 1.29 -11.45
C ILE A 6 27.92 0.99 -12.94
N LYS A 7 28.54 -0.12 -13.38
CA LYS A 7 28.37 -0.65 -14.73
C LYS A 7 26.88 -0.75 -14.98
N LEU A 8 26.40 0.07 -15.91
CA LEU A 8 25.03 0.10 -16.44
C LEU A 8 24.50 -1.32 -16.57
N PHE A 9 23.64 -1.72 -15.63
CA PHE A 9 22.98 -3.02 -15.62
C PHE A 9 22.22 -3.19 -16.93
N LYS A 10 22.22 -4.43 -17.46
CA LYS A 10 21.50 -4.86 -18.67
C LYS A 10 20.11 -4.18 -18.75
N LYS A 11 19.94 -3.25 -19.71
CA LYS A 11 18.81 -2.29 -19.85
C LYS A 11 17.39 -2.85 -19.71
N GLY A 12 17.16 -4.15 -19.92
CA GLY A 12 15.84 -4.78 -19.75
C GLY A 12 15.47 -5.09 -18.29
N PHE A 13 16.46 -5.41 -17.46
CA PHE A 13 16.23 -5.83 -16.08
C PHE A 13 15.95 -4.64 -15.16
N GLN A 14 16.65 -3.51 -15.37
CA GLN A 14 16.39 -2.27 -14.61
C GLN A 14 14.96 -1.75 -14.79
N ALA A 15 14.40 -1.89 -15.99
CA ALA A 15 13.06 -1.42 -16.30
C ALA A 15 11.97 -2.23 -15.58
N TYR A 16 12.17 -3.54 -15.40
CA TYR A 16 11.25 -4.40 -14.63
C TYR A 16 11.21 -4.02 -13.14
N TYR A 17 12.37 -3.79 -12.50
CA TYR A 17 12.39 -3.35 -11.10
C TYR A 17 11.77 -1.97 -10.94
N LEU A 18 11.98 -1.07 -11.90
CA LEU A 18 11.36 0.24 -11.91
C LEU A 18 9.83 0.12 -11.92
N LEU A 19 9.26 -0.75 -12.75
CA LEU A 19 7.83 -1.04 -12.77
C LEU A 19 7.34 -1.54 -11.41
N VAL A 20 7.97 -2.58 -10.84
CA VAL A 20 7.51 -3.16 -9.57
C VAL A 20 7.59 -2.13 -8.43
N ILE A 21 8.70 -1.37 -8.36
CA ILE A 21 8.89 -0.33 -7.33
C ILE A 21 7.88 0.79 -7.52
N SER A 22 7.59 1.19 -8.75
CA SER A 22 6.61 2.24 -9.07
C SER A 22 5.21 1.84 -8.60
N ILE A 23 4.73 0.65 -8.97
CA ILE A 23 3.41 0.14 -8.55
C ILE A 23 3.30 0.03 -7.03
N VAL A 24 4.33 -0.53 -6.37
CA VAL A 24 4.34 -0.67 -4.91
C VAL A 24 4.32 0.71 -4.24
N SER A 25 5.15 1.65 -4.72
CA SER A 25 5.22 3.00 -4.16
C SER A 25 3.89 3.74 -4.31
N LEU A 26 3.27 3.65 -5.49
CA LEU A 26 1.96 4.23 -5.77
C LEU A 26 0.88 3.68 -4.84
N THR A 27 0.87 2.36 -4.65
CA THR A 27 -0.07 1.67 -3.75
C THR A 27 0.11 2.15 -2.30
N ILE A 28 1.36 2.26 -1.82
CA ILE A 28 1.66 2.75 -0.47
C ILE A 28 1.20 4.19 -0.29
N ILE A 29 1.44 5.06 -1.28
CA ILE A 29 1.03 6.47 -1.23
C ILE A 29 -0.49 6.58 -1.13
N ILE A 30 -1.22 5.91 -2.01
CA ILE A 30 -2.69 5.90 -2.01
C ILE A 30 -3.21 5.40 -0.67
N GLN A 31 -2.72 4.23 -0.21
CA GLN A 31 -3.18 3.65 1.04
C GLN A 31 -2.87 4.55 2.25
N SER A 32 -1.70 5.19 2.27
CA SER A 32 -1.33 6.13 3.34
C SER A 32 -2.27 7.33 3.37
N MET A 33 -2.59 7.91 2.21
CA MET A 33 -3.52 9.03 2.09
C MET A 33 -4.95 8.63 2.50
N THR A 34 -5.45 7.47 2.07
CA THR A 34 -6.77 6.96 2.48
C THR A 34 -6.83 6.77 4.00
N GLN A 35 -5.80 6.19 4.62
CA GLN A 35 -5.77 6.02 6.07
C GLN A 35 -5.71 7.36 6.82
N TYR A 36 -4.94 8.32 6.32
CA TYR A 36 -4.91 9.67 6.86
C TYR A 36 -6.30 10.34 6.78
N SER A 37 -6.95 10.25 5.62
CA SER A 37 -8.30 10.79 5.39
C SER A 37 -9.32 10.19 6.36
N LEU A 38 -9.35 8.85 6.51
CA LEU A 38 -10.24 8.16 7.44
C LEU A 38 -10.01 8.59 8.90
N LYS A 39 -8.74 8.78 9.30
CA LYS A 39 -8.42 9.25 10.65
C LYS A 39 -8.93 10.68 10.87
N LYS A 40 -8.75 11.57 9.89
CA LYS A 40 -9.27 12.95 9.97
C LYS A 40 -10.79 12.96 10.05
N GLN A 41 -11.47 12.16 9.23
CA GLN A 41 -12.94 12.04 9.24
C GLN A 41 -13.48 11.59 10.62
N ARG A 42 -12.85 10.59 11.25
CA ARG A 42 -13.24 10.14 12.60
C ARG A 42 -13.09 11.24 13.65
N SER A 43 -12.01 12.01 13.59
CA SER A 43 -11.79 13.15 14.49
C SER A 43 -12.86 14.23 14.28
N THR A 44 -13.15 14.58 13.03
CA THR A 44 -14.17 15.59 12.71
C THR A 44 -15.58 15.16 13.12
N ALA A 45 -15.94 13.88 12.91
CA ALA A 45 -17.22 13.34 13.36
C ALA A 45 -17.37 13.37 14.89
N LEU A 46 -16.28 13.11 15.63
CA LEU A 46 -16.26 13.24 17.08
C LEU A 46 -16.51 14.69 17.50
N ILE A 47 -15.85 15.66 16.88
CA ILE A 47 -16.04 17.10 17.18
C ILE A 47 -17.51 17.51 16.98
N VAL A 48 -18.12 17.14 15.85
CA VAL A 48 -19.54 17.44 15.57
C VAL A 48 -20.45 16.80 16.63
N ASN A 49 -20.19 15.56 17.05
CA ASN A 49 -20.97 14.90 18.09
C ASN A 49 -20.84 15.62 19.45
N LEU A 50 -19.62 15.96 19.85
CA LEU A 50 -19.35 16.64 21.12
C LEU A 50 -19.97 18.05 21.15
N ALA A 51 -19.88 18.79 20.05
CA ALA A 51 -20.57 20.06 19.86
C ALA A 51 -22.11 19.88 19.92
N GLY A 52 -22.64 18.82 19.34
CA GLY A 52 -24.04 18.44 19.48
C GLY A 52 -24.45 18.15 20.93
N ARG A 53 -23.60 17.45 21.69
CA ARG A 53 -23.82 17.17 23.12
C ARG A 53 -23.85 18.43 23.96
N GLN A 54 -23.08 19.48 23.63
CA GLN A 54 -23.16 20.76 24.35
C GLN A 54 -24.55 21.39 24.28
N ARG A 55 -25.22 21.34 23.12
CA ARG A 55 -26.60 21.82 22.97
C ARG A 55 -27.53 21.09 23.93
N MET A 56 -27.44 19.76 23.95
CA MET A 56 -28.23 18.92 24.86
C MET A 56 -27.93 19.24 26.34
N LEU A 57 -26.66 19.38 26.71
CA LEU A 57 -26.26 19.71 28.09
C LEU A 57 -26.78 21.09 28.52
N SER A 58 -26.77 22.10 27.64
CA SER A 58 -27.31 23.43 27.95
C SER A 58 -28.83 23.41 28.23
N GLN A 59 -29.58 22.66 27.43
CA GLN A 59 -31.03 22.48 27.61
C GLN A 59 -31.33 21.61 28.83
N ARG A 60 -30.53 20.57 29.07
CA ARG A 60 -30.62 19.72 30.25
C ARG A 60 -30.40 20.51 31.54
N LEU A 61 -29.42 21.42 31.56
CA LEU A 61 -29.18 22.32 32.69
C LEU A 61 -30.42 23.17 33.01
N LEU A 62 -31.09 23.71 31.99
CA LEU A 62 -32.32 24.48 32.17
C LEU A 62 -33.46 23.62 32.74
N HIS A 63 -33.58 22.37 32.26
CA HIS A 63 -34.56 21.41 32.76
C HIS A 63 -34.30 21.02 34.22
N GLU A 64 -33.05 20.73 34.58
CA GLU A 64 -32.65 20.38 35.95
C GLU A 64 -32.88 21.55 36.91
N LEU A 65 -32.59 22.78 36.48
CA LEU A 65 -32.91 23.98 37.28
C LEU A 65 -34.42 24.11 37.50
N TYR A 66 -35.23 23.86 36.47
CA TYR A 66 -36.68 23.88 36.60
C TYR A 66 -37.17 22.82 37.60
N SER A 67 -36.69 21.57 37.48
CA SER A 67 -37.02 20.50 38.43
C SER A 67 -36.61 20.87 39.85
N CYS A 68 -35.43 21.46 40.03
CA CYS A 68 -34.94 21.90 41.33
C CYS A 68 -35.76 23.02 41.96
N ARG A 69 -36.52 23.79 41.16
CA ARG A 69 -37.37 24.88 41.65
C ARG A 69 -38.77 24.42 42.02
N TYR A 70 -39.35 23.48 41.26
CA TYR A 70 -40.77 23.14 41.36
C TYR A 70 -41.05 21.69 41.79
N HIS A 71 -40.03 20.83 41.81
CA HIS A 71 -40.14 19.41 42.12
C HIS A 71 -38.98 18.94 43.01
N ASN A 72 -38.56 17.67 42.86
CA ASN A 72 -37.39 17.13 43.53
C ASN A 72 -36.12 17.59 42.80
N CYS A 73 -35.21 18.16 43.56
CA CYS A 73 -33.92 18.58 43.04
C CYS A 73 -32.88 17.47 43.18
N ASP A 74 -32.31 17.04 42.06
CA ASP A 74 -31.07 16.28 42.04
C ASP A 74 -29.89 17.23 41.84
N TYR A 75 -29.38 17.76 42.95
CA TYR A 75 -28.26 18.71 42.97
C TYR A 75 -26.98 18.12 42.39
N ALA A 76 -26.76 16.82 42.58
CA ALA A 76 -25.56 16.16 42.10
C ALA A 76 -25.58 16.10 40.57
N GLU A 77 -26.72 15.76 39.98
CA GLU A 77 -26.86 15.72 38.53
C GLU A 77 -26.75 17.10 37.90
N MET A 78 -27.39 18.13 38.47
CA MET A 78 -27.27 19.51 37.96
C MET A 78 -25.83 20.03 38.00
N LYS A 79 -25.10 19.72 39.08
CA LYS A 79 -23.67 20.02 39.20
C LYS A 79 -22.83 19.30 38.17
N LEU A 80 -23.13 18.02 37.94
CA LEU A 80 -22.46 17.21 36.95
C LEU A 80 -22.71 17.76 35.53
N THR A 81 -23.95 18.15 35.21
CA THR A 81 -24.32 18.75 33.92
C THR A 81 -23.59 20.06 33.67
N MET A 82 -23.56 20.99 34.64
CA MET A 82 -22.82 22.24 34.51
C MET A 82 -21.32 22.01 34.32
N THR A 83 -20.73 21.10 35.11
CA THR A 83 -19.31 20.73 34.99
C THR A 83 -18.99 20.16 33.61
N LYS A 84 -19.81 19.22 33.13
CA LYS A 84 -19.66 18.61 31.80
C LYS A 84 -19.79 19.65 30.69
N LEU A 85 -20.77 20.56 30.78
CA LEU A 85 -20.98 21.62 29.80
C LEU A 85 -19.73 22.52 29.68
N TYR A 86 -19.21 22.98 30.82
CA TYR A 86 -18.04 23.84 30.90
C TYR A 86 -16.76 23.14 30.39
N GLN A 87 -16.52 21.90 30.84
CA GLN A 87 -15.37 21.11 30.38
C GLN A 87 -15.42 20.84 28.88
N MET A 88 -16.60 20.49 28.34
CA MET A 88 -16.76 20.27 26.91
C MET A 88 -16.44 21.52 26.10
N ASN A 89 -16.76 22.72 26.63
CA ASN A 89 -16.47 23.98 25.96
C ASN A 89 -14.96 24.21 25.86
N GLY A 90 -14.23 23.91 26.93
CA GLY A 90 -12.78 23.92 26.92
C GLY A 90 -12.19 22.92 25.92
N PHE A 91 -12.67 21.68 25.90
CA PHE A 91 -12.15 20.63 25.02
C PHE A 91 -12.34 20.94 23.53
N LEU A 92 -13.45 21.58 23.15
CA LEU A 92 -13.71 21.95 21.75
C LEU A 92 -12.85 23.12 21.26
N GLN A 93 -12.31 23.94 22.17
CA GLN A 93 -11.46 25.08 21.82
C GLN A 93 -9.97 24.74 21.93
N GLN A 94 -9.57 24.13 23.05
CA GLN A 94 -8.17 23.90 23.42
C GLN A 94 -7.68 22.50 23.04
N GLY A 95 -8.58 21.62 22.63
CA GLY A 95 -8.29 20.21 22.41
C GLY A 95 -8.24 19.41 23.71
N ASN A 96 -8.00 18.11 23.57
CA ASN A 96 -7.86 17.18 24.69
C ASN A 96 -7.12 15.91 24.23
N VAL A 97 -5.96 15.63 24.84
CA VAL A 97 -5.13 14.47 24.48
C VAL A 97 -5.85 13.15 24.72
N GLY A 98 -6.61 13.03 25.83
CA GLY A 98 -7.37 11.83 26.16
C GLY A 98 -8.48 11.50 25.16
N LEU A 99 -9.12 12.54 24.60
CA LEU A 99 -10.14 12.41 23.56
C LEU A 99 -9.56 12.42 22.14
N LYS A 100 -8.24 12.55 21.99
CA LYS A 100 -7.55 12.72 20.68
C LYS A 100 -8.13 13.89 19.88
N LEU A 101 -8.45 14.97 20.57
CA LEU A 101 -8.91 16.23 19.99
C LEU A 101 -7.74 17.19 19.89
N GLU A 102 -7.46 17.64 18.68
CA GLU A 102 -6.51 18.72 18.44
C GLU A 102 -7.15 20.06 18.83
N PRO A 103 -6.34 21.07 19.22
CA PRO A 103 -6.83 22.43 19.44
C PRO A 103 -7.52 22.97 18.19
N LEU A 104 -8.57 23.78 18.40
CA LEU A 104 -9.27 24.42 17.31
C LEU A 104 -8.38 25.47 16.65
N ASP A 105 -8.17 25.33 15.34
CA ASP A 105 -7.34 26.21 14.52
C ASP A 105 -8.16 27.21 13.68
N ASP A 106 -9.48 27.09 13.71
CA ASP A 106 -10.38 27.87 12.86
C ASP A 106 -10.79 29.19 13.53
N GLU A 107 -10.21 30.29 13.05
CA GLU A 107 -10.48 31.63 13.59
C GLU A 107 -11.95 32.06 13.50
N VAL A 108 -12.70 31.56 12.51
CA VAL A 108 -14.13 31.88 12.35
C VAL A 108 -14.92 31.18 13.45
N ILE A 109 -14.65 29.90 13.68
CA ILE A 109 -15.32 29.12 14.73
C ILE A 109 -14.92 29.62 16.12
N LEU A 110 -13.63 29.94 16.34
CA LEU A 110 -13.14 30.54 17.59
C LEU A 110 -13.82 31.88 17.91
N ARG A 111 -14.16 32.67 16.88
CA ARG A 111 -14.92 33.92 17.07
C ARG A 111 -16.33 33.65 17.62
N GLU A 112 -17.00 32.60 17.16
CA GLU A 112 -18.31 32.24 17.68
C GLU A 112 -18.23 31.70 19.11
N PHE A 113 -17.19 30.93 19.45
CA PHE A 113 -16.93 30.54 20.84
C PHE A 113 -16.71 31.77 21.75
N ARG A 114 -15.97 32.78 21.29
CA ARG A 114 -15.83 34.06 22.02
C ARG A 114 -17.16 34.78 22.25
N ARG A 115 -18.14 34.64 21.34
CA ARG A 115 -19.50 35.19 21.50
C ARG A 115 -20.35 34.37 22.46
N LEU A 116 -20.11 33.06 22.54
CA LEU A 116 -20.79 32.13 23.43
C LEU A 116 -20.28 32.26 24.88
N GLU A 117 -19.00 32.59 25.06
CA GLU A 117 -18.31 32.64 26.35
C GLU A 117 -19.04 33.46 27.44
N PRO A 118 -19.53 34.70 27.19
CA PRO A 118 -20.20 35.49 28.23
C PRO A 118 -21.48 34.82 28.77
N HIS A 119 -22.14 33.99 27.97
CA HIS A 119 -23.32 33.25 28.39
C HIS A 119 -22.93 32.04 29.25
N LEU A 120 -21.90 31.31 28.84
CA LEU A 120 -21.40 30.16 29.59
C LEU A 120 -20.76 30.55 30.92
N GLU A 121 -19.95 31.61 30.93
CA GLU A 121 -19.30 32.09 32.16
C GLU A 121 -20.32 32.61 33.17
N TRP A 122 -21.37 33.31 32.72
CA TRP A 122 -22.47 33.71 33.60
C TRP A 122 -23.21 32.49 34.18
N LEU A 123 -23.53 31.49 33.35
CA LEU A 123 -24.17 30.25 33.85
C LEU A 123 -23.28 29.54 34.87
N ASN A 124 -21.98 29.49 34.61
CA ASN A 124 -21.00 28.89 35.51
C ASN A 124 -20.90 29.68 36.82
N SER A 125 -20.79 31.01 36.80
CA SER A 125 -20.69 31.81 38.03
C SER A 125 -21.92 31.69 38.91
N GLU A 126 -23.10 31.64 38.31
CA GLU A 126 -24.38 31.62 39.05
C GLU A 126 -24.76 30.22 39.55
N LEU A 127 -24.37 29.17 38.83
CA LEU A 127 -24.83 27.81 39.12
C LEU A 127 -23.73 26.93 39.73
N LYS A 128 -22.43 27.21 39.58
CA LYS A 128 -21.34 26.29 39.98
C LYS A 128 -21.33 25.91 41.47
N ASP A 129 -21.66 26.85 42.35
CA ASP A 129 -21.64 26.61 43.80
C ASP A 129 -23.01 26.20 44.37
N PHE A 130 -24.07 26.27 43.55
CA PHE A 130 -25.42 25.81 43.90
C PHE A 130 -26.00 26.36 45.21
N GLN A 131 -25.47 27.46 45.75
CA GLN A 131 -25.94 28.05 47.01
C GLN A 131 -27.12 29.00 46.79
N ASN A 132 -27.15 29.72 45.65
CA ASN A 132 -28.11 30.81 45.40
C ASN A 132 -29.12 30.52 44.28
N PHE A 133 -29.14 29.30 43.71
CA PHE A 133 -29.99 28.94 42.56
C PHE A 133 -31.50 29.15 42.80
N LYS A 134 -31.97 29.14 44.06
CA LYS A 134 -33.39 29.39 44.40
C LYS A 134 -33.80 30.84 44.12
N ASN A 135 -32.89 31.79 44.29
CA ASN A 135 -33.14 33.23 44.11
C ASN A 135 -32.80 33.72 42.69
N LEU A 136 -32.19 32.85 41.87
CA LEU A 136 -31.85 33.16 40.48
C LEU A 136 -33.10 33.26 39.60
N SER A 137 -33.21 34.35 38.83
CA SER A 137 -34.29 34.53 37.86
C SER A 137 -34.29 33.38 36.85
N PHE A 138 -35.41 32.63 36.75
CA PHE A 138 -35.55 31.59 35.73
C PHE A 138 -35.41 32.16 34.32
N THR A 139 -35.98 33.36 34.12
CA THR A 139 -35.98 34.07 32.85
C THR A 139 -34.57 34.42 32.39
N ASP A 140 -33.69 34.79 33.31
CA ASP A 140 -32.30 35.14 32.98
C ASP A 140 -31.52 33.89 32.57
N VAL A 141 -31.67 32.79 33.32
CA VAL A 141 -31.06 31.50 32.95
C VAL A 141 -31.56 31.04 31.60
N ARG A 142 -32.89 31.07 31.38
CA ARG A 142 -33.50 30.71 30.10
C ARG A 142 -32.96 31.57 28.96
N TYR A 143 -32.89 32.88 29.13
CA TYR A 143 -32.32 33.79 28.14
C TYR A 143 -30.87 33.41 27.81
N ARG A 144 -30.04 33.14 28.82
CA ARG A 144 -28.63 32.77 28.59
C ARG A 144 -28.50 31.41 27.89
N VAL A 145 -29.31 30.43 28.26
CA VAL A 145 -29.36 29.10 27.61
C VAL A 145 -29.85 29.20 26.16
N ASP A 146 -30.90 29.98 25.89
CA ASP A 146 -31.43 30.17 24.52
C ASP A 146 -30.40 30.86 23.62
N ARG A 147 -29.69 31.86 24.16
CA ARG A 147 -28.58 32.53 23.45
C ARG A 147 -27.39 31.60 23.23
N PHE A 148 -27.03 30.79 24.22
CA PHE A 148 -26.02 29.74 24.09
C PHE A 148 -26.41 28.77 22.97
N LEU A 149 -27.65 28.26 22.99
CA LEU A 149 -28.14 27.28 22.01
C LEU A 149 -28.06 27.83 20.59
N PHE A 150 -28.53 29.06 20.37
CA PHE A 150 -28.49 29.71 19.06
C PHE A 150 -27.07 29.85 18.50
N ILE A 151 -26.11 30.30 19.33
CA ILE A 151 -24.70 30.42 18.90
C ILE A 151 -24.12 29.02 18.65
N MET A 152 -24.43 28.06 19.52
CA MET A 152 -23.93 26.70 19.42
C MET A 152 -24.45 25.96 18.19
N GLU A 153 -25.69 26.22 17.75
CA GLU A 153 -26.20 25.75 16.46
C GLU A 153 -25.38 26.30 15.30
N GLY A 154 -25.02 27.60 15.34
CA GLY A 154 -24.11 28.20 14.37
C GLY A 154 -22.72 27.55 14.35
N ILE A 155 -22.17 27.22 15.52
CA ILE A 155 -20.88 26.51 15.66
C ILE A 155 -20.97 25.08 15.11
N VAL A 156 -22.01 24.33 15.48
CA VAL A 156 -22.23 22.96 14.98
C VAL A 156 -22.34 22.95 13.45
N ASN A 157 -23.11 23.88 12.88
CA ASN A 157 -23.25 23.99 11.44
C ASN A 157 -21.92 24.34 10.74
N GLN A 158 -21.06 25.15 11.36
CA GLN A 158 -19.73 25.43 10.82
C GLN A 158 -18.82 24.22 10.88
N PHE A 159 -18.83 23.46 11.98
CA PHE A 159 -18.11 22.18 12.04
C PHE A 159 -18.59 21.20 10.99
N GLN A 160 -19.91 21.08 10.78
CA GLN A 160 -20.48 20.23 9.74
C GLN A 160 -20.04 20.66 8.33
N LYS A 161 -20.15 21.95 8.01
CA LYS A 161 -19.72 22.49 6.71
C LYS A 161 -18.22 22.29 6.46
N LYS A 162 -17.39 22.51 7.49
CA LYS A 162 -15.94 22.25 7.41
C LYS A 162 -15.69 20.76 7.16
N ALA A 163 -16.38 19.88 7.87
CA ALA A 163 -16.29 18.43 7.69
C ALA A 163 -16.65 18.00 6.27
N GLU A 164 -17.79 18.47 5.75
CA GLU A 164 -18.26 18.17 4.40
C GLU A 164 -17.27 18.66 3.35
N LYS A 165 -16.76 19.89 3.49
CA LYS A 165 -15.76 20.45 2.59
C LYS A 165 -14.46 19.65 2.59
N ASP A 166 -13.97 19.27 3.77
CA ASP A 166 -12.74 18.49 3.91
C ASP A 166 -12.93 17.09 3.29
N ILE A 167 -14.08 16.45 3.50
CA ILE A 167 -14.43 15.15 2.90
C ILE A 167 -14.48 15.26 1.38
N HIS A 168 -15.19 16.25 0.83
CA HIS A 168 -15.28 16.46 -0.62
C HIS A 168 -13.91 16.72 -1.25
N THR A 169 -13.07 17.53 -0.60
CA THR A 169 -11.71 17.81 -1.08
C THR A 169 -10.87 16.54 -1.11
N MET A 170 -10.95 15.70 -0.06
CA MET A 170 -10.25 14.42 -0.02
C MET A 170 -10.75 13.44 -1.10
N MET A 171 -12.06 13.39 -1.36
CA MET A 171 -12.61 12.55 -2.43
C MET A 171 -12.11 12.96 -3.81
N ILE A 172 -12.00 14.27 -4.09
CA ILE A 172 -11.48 14.77 -5.36
C ILE A 172 -10.01 14.39 -5.52
N ILE A 173 -9.19 14.60 -4.49
CA ILE A 173 -7.76 14.23 -4.50
C ILE A 173 -7.59 12.72 -4.74
N GLU A 174 -8.39 11.88 -4.07
CA GLU A 174 -8.34 10.42 -4.24
C GLU A 174 -8.70 10.00 -5.68
N LEU A 175 -9.73 10.62 -6.27
CA LEU A 175 -10.11 10.38 -7.65
C LEU A 175 -9.02 10.81 -8.64
N GLU A 176 -8.44 12.00 -8.45
CA GLU A 176 -7.33 12.50 -9.28
C GLU A 176 -6.12 11.56 -9.22
N LEU A 177 -5.74 11.11 -8.02
CA LEU A 177 -4.65 10.14 -7.84
C LEU A 177 -4.96 8.79 -8.47
N ALA A 178 -6.20 8.30 -8.38
CA ALA A 178 -6.60 7.05 -9.02
C ALA A 178 -6.48 7.16 -10.55
N ILE A 179 -6.96 8.26 -11.14
CA ILE A 179 -6.81 8.50 -12.59
C ILE A 179 -5.34 8.59 -12.97
N PHE A 180 -4.54 9.36 -12.21
CA PHE A 180 -3.10 9.48 -12.45
C PHE A 180 -2.38 8.13 -12.35
N SER A 181 -2.81 7.27 -11.42
CA SER A 181 -2.28 5.92 -11.25
C SER A 181 -2.55 5.04 -12.46
N ILE A 182 -3.76 5.09 -13.00
CA ILE A 182 -4.12 4.39 -14.24
C ILE A 182 -3.25 4.88 -15.40
N VAL A 183 -3.04 6.19 -15.51
CA VAL A 183 -2.17 6.78 -16.56
C VAL A 183 -0.74 6.28 -16.43
N ILE A 184 -0.18 6.24 -15.22
CA ILE A 184 1.16 5.68 -14.98
C ILE A 184 1.21 4.21 -15.41
N ILE A 185 0.24 3.39 -15.00
CA ILE A 185 0.21 1.96 -15.36
C ILE A 185 0.12 1.79 -16.87
N LEU A 186 -0.71 2.57 -17.56
CA LEU A 186 -0.79 2.54 -19.03
C LEU A 186 0.56 2.90 -19.64
N PHE A 187 1.22 3.95 -19.14
CA PHE A 187 2.55 4.34 -19.58
C PHE A 187 3.58 3.20 -19.38
N GLU A 188 3.57 2.56 -18.22
CA GLU A 188 4.43 1.40 -17.95
C GLU A 188 4.14 0.25 -18.90
N ILE A 189 2.87 -0.03 -19.23
CA ILE A 189 2.52 -1.09 -20.18
C ILE A 189 3.13 -0.80 -21.56
N PHE A 190 2.95 0.42 -22.09
CA PHE A 190 3.46 0.76 -23.41
C PHE A 190 4.99 0.86 -23.49
N PHE A 191 5.63 1.47 -22.48
CA PHE A 191 7.06 1.80 -22.53
C PHE A 191 7.97 0.82 -21.79
N ILE A 192 7.45 0.00 -20.89
CA ILE A 192 8.23 -0.98 -20.11
C ILE A 192 7.81 -2.41 -20.42
N VAL A 193 6.53 -2.74 -20.27
CA VAL A 193 6.04 -4.13 -20.39
C VAL A 193 6.16 -4.63 -21.83
N ASN A 194 5.58 -3.92 -22.80
CA ASN A 194 5.62 -4.30 -24.21
C ASN A 194 7.06 -4.51 -24.76
N PRO A 195 8.04 -3.60 -24.54
CA PRO A 195 9.40 -3.84 -25.02
C PRO A 195 10.11 -4.99 -24.30
N ILE A 196 9.79 -5.25 -23.03
CA ILE A 196 10.32 -6.43 -22.32
C ILE A 196 9.75 -7.71 -22.95
N ILE A 197 8.44 -7.78 -23.18
CA ILE A 197 7.79 -8.94 -23.80
C ILE A 197 8.41 -9.21 -25.18
N ASN A 198 8.53 -8.19 -26.03
CA ASN A 198 9.11 -8.35 -27.37
C ASN A 198 10.54 -8.87 -27.30
N ARG A 199 11.37 -8.36 -26.38
CA ARG A 199 12.74 -8.88 -26.19
C ARG A 199 12.77 -10.34 -25.78
N ILE A 200 11.88 -10.77 -24.88
CA ILE A 200 11.80 -12.17 -24.43
C ILE A 200 11.34 -13.07 -25.59
N VAL A 201 10.35 -12.64 -26.37
CA VAL A 201 9.87 -13.37 -27.54
C VAL A 201 10.98 -13.49 -28.60
N ASP A 202 11.71 -12.42 -28.88
CA ASP A 202 12.84 -12.42 -29.81
C ASP A 202 13.97 -13.35 -29.34
N GLN A 203 14.29 -13.32 -28.05
CA GLN A 203 15.27 -14.23 -27.44
C GLN A 203 14.84 -15.69 -27.56
N LYS A 204 13.56 -16.00 -27.29
CA LYS A 204 13.00 -17.35 -27.44
C LYS A 204 13.06 -17.81 -28.90
N LYS A 205 12.75 -16.92 -29.86
CA LYS A 205 12.82 -17.23 -31.29
C LYS A 205 14.24 -17.56 -31.72
N LYS A 206 15.23 -16.74 -31.34
CA LYS A 206 16.65 -16.99 -31.62
C LYS A 206 17.13 -18.31 -31.02
N LEU A 207 16.75 -18.59 -29.78
CA LEU A 207 17.11 -19.85 -29.12
C LEU A 207 16.50 -21.06 -29.83
N SER A 208 15.23 -20.94 -30.25
CA SER A 208 14.54 -21.98 -31.03
C SER A 208 15.20 -22.20 -32.40
N GLU A 209 15.65 -21.14 -33.07
CA GLU A 209 16.33 -21.21 -34.37
C GLU A 209 17.70 -21.89 -34.23
N ILE A 210 18.48 -21.54 -33.20
CA ILE A 210 19.76 -22.21 -32.89
C ILE A 210 19.53 -23.70 -32.60
N ALA A 211 18.56 -24.03 -31.75
CA ALA A 211 18.23 -25.41 -31.40
C ALA A 211 17.78 -26.20 -32.64
N TRP A 212 16.96 -25.59 -33.51
CA TRP A 212 16.51 -26.21 -34.75
C TRP A 212 17.67 -26.48 -35.71
N HIS A 213 18.55 -25.50 -35.94
CA HIS A 213 19.72 -25.66 -36.80
C HIS A 213 20.67 -26.74 -36.28
N GLN A 214 20.97 -26.73 -34.98
CA GLN A 214 21.83 -27.75 -34.38
C GLN A 214 21.20 -29.14 -34.52
N SER A 215 19.89 -29.28 -34.27
CA SER A 215 19.17 -30.56 -34.42
C SER A 215 19.17 -31.05 -35.87
N HIS A 216 18.99 -30.15 -36.85
CA HIS A 216 19.01 -30.50 -38.26
C HIS A 216 20.39 -31.01 -38.70
N VAL A 217 21.47 -30.29 -38.35
CA VAL A 217 22.85 -30.69 -38.68
C VAL A 217 23.21 -32.01 -37.98
N PHE A 218 22.81 -32.19 -36.72
CA PHE A 218 22.98 -33.46 -36.00
C PHE A 218 22.29 -34.63 -36.73
N ASN A 219 21.03 -34.47 -37.14
CA ASN A 219 20.29 -35.49 -37.86
C ASN A 219 20.90 -35.80 -39.24
N SER A 220 21.48 -34.79 -39.92
CA SER A 220 22.18 -35.00 -41.19
C SER A 220 23.42 -35.88 -41.01
N HIS A 221 24.28 -35.58 -40.04
CA HIS A 221 25.45 -36.40 -39.74
C HIS A 221 25.05 -37.82 -39.32
N MET A 222 23.99 -37.98 -38.50
CA MET A 222 23.46 -39.29 -38.15
C MET A 222 23.01 -40.11 -39.37
N ARG A 223 22.39 -39.45 -40.36
CA ARG A 223 21.98 -40.11 -41.60
C ARG A 223 23.17 -40.53 -42.45
N ASN A 224 24.17 -39.66 -42.62
CA ASN A 224 25.39 -39.99 -43.36
C ASN A 224 26.11 -41.21 -42.75
N ILE A 225 26.21 -41.27 -41.42
CA ILE A 225 26.80 -42.42 -40.71
C ILE A 225 26.01 -43.70 -41.00
N ALA A 226 24.67 -43.63 -40.96
CA ALA A 226 23.82 -44.79 -41.27
C ALA A 226 23.99 -45.28 -42.71
N ASP A 227 24.08 -44.35 -43.68
CA ASP A 227 24.28 -44.65 -45.10
C ASP A 227 25.68 -45.27 -45.35
N LEU A 228 26.74 -44.68 -44.76
CA LEU A 228 28.10 -45.23 -44.84
C LEU A 228 28.19 -46.62 -44.19
N GLN A 229 27.50 -46.82 -43.05
CA GLN A 229 27.44 -48.13 -42.40
C GLN A 229 26.73 -49.18 -43.27
N TYR A 230 25.72 -48.78 -44.04
CA TYR A 230 25.06 -49.67 -45.00
C TYR A 230 26.00 -50.06 -46.15
N VAL A 231 26.70 -49.07 -46.74
CA VAL A 231 27.67 -49.32 -47.82
C VAL A 231 28.83 -50.20 -47.32
N LEU A 232 29.33 -49.95 -46.12
CA LEU A 232 30.40 -50.74 -45.50
C LEU A 232 30.03 -52.23 -45.38
N LYS A 233 28.76 -52.54 -45.07
CA LYS A 233 28.27 -53.93 -44.98
C LYS A 233 28.23 -54.64 -46.33
N MET A 234 28.19 -53.92 -47.45
CA MET A 234 28.06 -54.47 -48.80
C MET A 234 29.37 -54.44 -49.60
N GLU A 235 30.31 -53.59 -49.23
CA GLU A 235 31.61 -53.46 -49.90
C GLU A 235 32.50 -54.67 -49.63
N LYS A 236 33.11 -55.23 -50.68
CA LYS A 236 33.94 -56.44 -50.61
C LYS A 236 35.44 -56.13 -50.69
N ASN A 237 35.80 -54.95 -51.18
CA ASN A 237 37.19 -54.53 -51.28
C ASN A 237 37.70 -54.00 -49.93
N LEU A 238 38.76 -54.62 -49.41
CA LEU A 238 39.37 -54.31 -48.13
C LEU A 238 39.96 -52.88 -48.05
N GLU A 239 40.46 -52.33 -49.15
CA GLU A 239 40.96 -50.95 -49.18
C GLU A 239 39.82 -49.94 -49.10
N ARG A 240 38.73 -50.16 -49.85
CA ARG A 240 37.53 -49.30 -49.78
C ARG A 240 36.82 -49.37 -48.43
N GLN A 241 36.80 -50.55 -47.79
CA GLN A 241 36.28 -50.67 -46.43
C GLN A 241 37.05 -49.77 -45.44
N LYS A 242 38.39 -49.73 -45.53
CA LYS A 242 39.21 -48.84 -44.70
C LYS A 242 38.94 -47.37 -44.97
N GLU A 243 38.74 -47.00 -46.23
CA GLU A 243 38.37 -45.64 -46.63
C GLU A 243 37.00 -45.22 -46.05
N ILE A 244 35.99 -46.10 -46.14
CA ILE A 244 34.66 -45.87 -45.55
C ILE A 244 34.73 -45.74 -44.02
N PHE A 245 35.57 -46.54 -43.34
CA PHE A 245 35.81 -46.37 -41.90
C PHE A 245 36.38 -44.97 -41.58
N GLY A 246 37.31 -44.47 -42.39
CA GLY A 246 37.84 -43.11 -42.25
C GLY A 246 36.75 -42.04 -42.37
N PHE A 247 35.83 -42.18 -43.34
CA PHE A 247 34.70 -41.27 -43.49
C PHE A 247 33.71 -41.34 -42.33
N ILE A 248 33.44 -42.53 -41.78
CA ILE A 248 32.60 -42.69 -40.58
C ILE A 248 33.27 -42.02 -39.37
N GLU A 249 34.58 -42.17 -39.20
CA GLU A 249 35.33 -41.52 -38.12
C GLU A 249 35.28 -39.99 -38.23
N GLU A 250 35.39 -39.46 -39.44
CA GLU A 250 35.25 -38.01 -39.72
C GLU A 250 33.84 -37.51 -39.37
N GLU A 251 32.79 -38.20 -39.82
CA GLU A 251 31.40 -37.87 -39.50
C GLU A 251 31.09 -37.96 -38.00
N LEU A 252 31.63 -38.96 -37.29
CA LEU A 252 31.51 -39.08 -35.83
C LEU A 252 32.20 -37.92 -35.11
N ASN A 253 33.35 -37.44 -35.62
CA ASN A 253 34.03 -36.27 -35.09
C ASN A 253 33.21 -34.98 -35.30
N HIS A 254 32.56 -34.83 -36.46
CA HIS A 254 31.63 -33.72 -36.71
C HIS A 254 30.40 -33.78 -35.80
N LEU A 255 29.79 -34.96 -35.64
CA LEU A 255 28.66 -35.19 -34.73
C LEU A 255 29.03 -34.83 -33.28
N LYS A 256 30.21 -35.25 -32.82
CA LYS A 256 30.73 -34.92 -31.49
C LYS A 256 30.84 -33.41 -31.29
N LYS A 257 31.33 -32.67 -32.29
CA LYS A 257 31.44 -31.20 -32.24
C LYS A 257 30.07 -30.53 -32.17
N VAL A 258 29.08 -31.00 -32.94
CA VAL A 258 27.70 -30.48 -32.91
C VAL A 258 27.04 -30.75 -31.56
N SER A 259 27.21 -31.97 -31.02
CA SER A 259 26.73 -32.35 -29.69
C SER A 259 27.34 -31.48 -28.59
N GLN A 260 28.66 -31.24 -28.63
CA GLN A 260 29.33 -30.33 -27.70
C GLN A 260 28.80 -28.90 -27.80
N ASN A 261 28.53 -28.41 -29.02
CA ASN A 261 27.94 -27.08 -29.22
C ASN A 261 26.51 -26.99 -28.68
N MET A 262 25.70 -28.05 -28.79
CA MET A 262 24.37 -28.12 -28.16
C MET A 262 24.45 -28.04 -26.64
N VAL A 263 25.34 -28.84 -26.03
CA VAL A 263 25.57 -28.83 -24.57
C VAL A 263 26.04 -27.46 -24.11
N LYS A 264 27.02 -26.87 -24.79
CA LYS A 264 27.53 -25.53 -24.48
C LYS A 264 26.46 -24.44 -24.58
N SER A 265 25.58 -24.53 -25.59
CA SER A 265 24.45 -23.60 -25.77
C SER A 265 23.44 -23.69 -24.63
N LEU A 266 23.31 -24.86 -23.99
CA LEU A 266 22.46 -25.09 -22.82
C LEU A 266 23.14 -24.61 -21.52
N GLU A 267 24.45 -24.83 -21.37
CA GLU A 267 25.25 -24.37 -20.22
C GLU A 267 25.33 -22.84 -20.13
N GLU A 268 25.53 -22.12 -21.25
CA GLU A 268 25.56 -20.65 -21.27
C GLU A 268 24.22 -20.01 -20.84
N THR A 269 23.09 -20.73 -20.96
CA THR A 269 21.80 -20.31 -20.42
C THR A 269 21.64 -20.50 -18.90
N ILE A 270 22.50 -21.32 -18.27
CA ILE A 270 22.42 -21.70 -16.84
C ILE A 270 23.41 -20.87 -15.99
N GLU A 271 24.54 -20.44 -16.55
CA GLU A 271 25.63 -19.78 -15.81
C GLU A 271 25.43 -18.29 -15.45
N ASP A 272 24.43 -17.59 -15.99
CA ASP A 272 24.13 -16.22 -15.53
C ASP A 272 23.31 -16.34 -14.24
N PRO A 273 23.87 -16.03 -13.04
CA PRO A 273 23.17 -16.25 -11.78
C PRO A 273 21.86 -15.49 -11.86
N LYS A 274 20.74 -16.24 -11.85
CA LYS A 274 19.44 -15.64 -12.10
C LYS A 274 19.26 -14.55 -11.03
N PRO A 275 19.09 -13.28 -11.41
CA PRO A 275 19.23 -12.18 -10.47
C PRO A 275 18.14 -12.15 -9.37
N HIS A 276 17.08 -12.95 -9.47
CA HIS A 276 16.19 -13.24 -8.34
C HIS A 276 16.89 -13.98 -7.20
N GLN A 277 17.85 -14.88 -7.47
CA GLN A 277 18.65 -15.54 -6.43
C GLN A 277 19.54 -14.54 -5.69
N LEU A 278 20.02 -13.49 -6.38
CA LEU A 278 20.77 -12.39 -5.77
C LEU A 278 19.89 -11.49 -4.87
N VAL A 279 18.65 -11.26 -5.28
CA VAL A 279 17.68 -10.49 -4.48
C VAL A 279 17.17 -11.31 -3.30
N ILE A 280 16.85 -12.60 -3.50
CA ILE A 280 16.49 -13.54 -2.42
C ILE A 280 17.62 -13.58 -1.39
N ARG A 281 18.88 -13.74 -1.81
CA ARG A 281 20.03 -13.67 -0.90
C ARG A 281 20.08 -12.37 -0.10
N LYS A 282 19.89 -11.22 -0.76
CA LYS A 282 19.89 -9.92 -0.06
C LYS A 282 18.72 -9.74 0.90
N VAL A 283 17.55 -10.30 0.57
CA VAL A 283 16.37 -10.28 1.44
C VAL A 283 16.59 -11.23 2.62
N GLU A 284 17.16 -12.41 2.38
CA GLU A 284 17.56 -13.36 3.43
C GLU A 284 18.60 -12.75 4.37
N ASP A 285 19.66 -12.14 3.83
CA ASP A 285 20.69 -11.41 4.59
C ASP A 285 20.07 -10.26 5.42
N PHE A 286 19.07 -9.57 4.89
CA PHE A 286 18.35 -8.50 5.58
C PHE A 286 17.45 -9.04 6.69
N LEU A 287 16.74 -10.14 6.45
CA LEU A 287 15.87 -10.80 7.43
C LEU A 287 16.69 -11.44 8.56
N GLU A 288 17.87 -12.01 8.27
CA GLU A 288 18.82 -12.48 9.28
C GLU A 288 19.37 -11.31 10.11
N LYS A 289 19.76 -10.21 9.46
CA LYS A 289 20.29 -9.02 10.14
C LYS A 289 19.32 -8.44 11.18
N TYR A 290 18.01 -8.54 10.95
CA TYR A 290 16.98 -8.06 11.87
C TYR A 290 16.28 -9.16 12.68
N LYS A 291 16.78 -10.41 12.65
CA LYS A 291 16.17 -11.58 13.34
C LYS A 291 14.68 -11.75 13.05
N LEU A 292 14.27 -11.50 11.81
CA LEU A 292 12.87 -11.61 11.37
C LEU A 292 12.54 -13.00 10.79
N MET A 293 13.51 -13.90 10.64
CA MET A 293 13.25 -15.31 10.34
C MET A 293 12.98 -16.08 11.63
N GLY A 294 11.74 -16.59 11.76
CA GLY A 294 11.40 -17.56 12.79
C GLY A 294 12.17 -18.87 12.59
N THR A 295 12.69 -19.39 13.69
CA THR A 295 13.25 -20.75 13.77
C THR A 295 12.18 -21.78 13.43
N GLU A 296 12.26 -22.36 12.23
CA GLU A 296 11.87 -23.76 12.00
C GLU A 296 12.58 -24.29 10.75
N LYS A 297 13.63 -25.10 10.98
CA LYS A 297 14.19 -26.00 9.99
C LYS A 297 13.36 -27.28 10.00
N ALA A 298 12.62 -27.54 8.92
CA ALA A 298 12.27 -28.89 8.52
C ALA A 298 12.67 -29.06 7.05
N LEU A 299 13.80 -29.73 6.84
CA LEU A 299 14.17 -30.33 5.56
C LEU A 299 13.14 -31.42 5.27
N ILE A 300 12.34 -31.26 4.20
CA ILE A 300 11.72 -32.39 3.52
C ILE A 300 12.06 -32.25 2.03
N ASP A 301 12.92 -33.16 1.64
CA ASP A 301 13.30 -33.61 0.30
C ASP A 301 12.04 -33.96 -0.50
N ASP A 302 11.80 -33.27 -1.61
CA ASP A 302 10.83 -33.73 -2.60
C ASP A 302 11.26 -33.28 -4.00
N ASP A 303 12.07 -34.11 -4.65
CA ASP A 303 12.23 -34.10 -6.10
C ASP A 303 12.28 -35.56 -6.60
N LYS A 304 11.15 -36.27 -6.45
CA LYS A 304 10.89 -37.48 -7.24
C LYS A 304 10.04 -37.12 -8.46
N ALA A 305 10.73 -37.05 -9.59
CA ALA A 305 10.15 -37.07 -10.92
C ALA A 305 9.19 -38.25 -11.09
N HIS A 306 7.91 -37.96 -11.29
CA HIS A 306 6.96 -38.92 -11.85
C HIS A 306 7.16 -38.99 -13.37
N SER A 307 7.84 -40.05 -13.80
CA SER A 307 7.69 -40.61 -15.14
C SER A 307 6.37 -41.36 -15.21
N VAL A 308 5.48 -40.95 -16.12
CA VAL A 308 4.25 -41.65 -16.47
C VAL A 308 4.52 -42.44 -17.75
N LYS A 309 4.24 -43.75 -17.68
CA LYS A 309 4.10 -44.65 -18.82
C LYS A 309 2.91 -44.26 -19.69
#